data_AF-A0A1Q5G0A6-F1
#
_entry.id   AF-A0A1Q5G0A6-F1
#
_cell.length_a   1.000
_cell.length_b   1.000
_cell.length_c   1.000
_cell.angle_alpha   90.00
_cell.angle_beta   90.00
_cell.angle_gamma   90.00
#
_symmetry.space_group_name_H-M   'P 1'
#
loop_
_entity.id
_entity.type
_entity.pdbx_description
1 polymer ?
#
loop_
_entity_poly.entity_id
_entity_poly.type
_entity_poly.pdbx_seq_one_letter_code
_entity_poly.pdbx_strand_id
1 'polypeptide(L)'
;MTTRIGVVTFPGTLDDQDALRAVRIAGAEPVSLWHRDKDLHQVDAVVLAGGFSYGDYLRAGAISRFSPVMETLIEQAKAGMPVLGICNGFQILTEAHLLPGAMLRNNHLHFICRDQTLRVENAETAWTSDYSAGQEIRVPLKNMDGRYTADERTLDELEAEGRVAFRYLDGNPNGSLRDIAGITNAAGNIVGLMPHPEHAVEPLIGTGRTDGLGFFTSIIKKLVNA
;
A
#
# COMPACT_ATOMS: atom_id res chain seq x y z
N MET A 1 12.01 -9.50 20.58
CA MET A 1 11.22 -8.27 20.77
C MET A 1 10.03 -8.34 19.84
N THR A 2 8.88 -7.78 20.20
CA THR A 2 7.70 -7.76 19.32
C THR A 2 7.91 -6.71 18.23
N THR A 3 7.69 -7.07 16.97
CA THR A 3 7.75 -6.14 15.83
C THR A 3 6.71 -5.02 16.00
N ARG A 4 7.12 -3.76 15.85
CA ARG A 4 6.26 -2.57 16.01
C ARG A 4 5.98 -1.95 14.65
N ILE A 5 4.71 -1.84 14.27
CA ILE A 5 4.31 -1.30 12.96
C ILE A 5 3.46 -0.05 13.18
N GLY A 6 3.95 1.07 12.65
CA GLY A 6 3.27 2.36 12.67
C GLY A 6 2.17 2.45 11.62
N VAL A 7 1.03 3.02 11.95
CA VAL A 7 -0.04 3.35 10.99
C VAL A 7 -0.30 4.85 11.06
N VAL A 8 -0.16 5.53 9.93
CA VAL A 8 -0.30 6.99 9.87
C VAL A 8 -1.75 7.40 9.65
N THR A 9 -2.24 8.31 10.48
CA THR A 9 -3.56 8.94 10.34
C THR A 9 -3.43 10.41 9.94
N PHE A 10 -3.89 10.72 8.72
CA PHE A 10 -4.14 12.09 8.23
C PHE A 10 -5.61 12.48 8.44
N PRO A 11 -5.96 13.78 8.46
CA PRO A 11 -7.35 14.21 8.41
C PRO A 11 -8.03 13.64 7.16
N GLY A 12 -9.10 12.85 7.32
CA GLY A 12 -9.79 12.18 6.19
C GLY A 12 -9.29 10.76 5.86
N THR A 13 -8.29 10.24 6.58
CA THR A 13 -7.99 8.80 6.58
C THR A 13 -9.17 8.03 7.16
N LEU A 14 -9.51 6.88 6.59
CA LEU A 14 -10.68 6.10 6.99
C LEU A 14 -10.32 4.69 7.46
N ASP A 15 -9.26 4.12 6.90
CA ASP A 15 -8.92 2.69 7.09
C ASP A 15 -7.74 2.49 8.06
N ASP A 16 -7.34 3.52 8.81
CA ASP A 16 -6.24 3.46 9.78
C ASP A 16 -6.56 2.49 10.94
N GLN A 17 -7.80 2.47 11.42
CA GLN A 17 -8.20 1.51 12.46
C GLN A 17 -8.21 0.06 11.95
N ASP A 18 -8.58 -0.16 10.69
CA ASP A 18 -8.55 -1.47 10.06
C ASP A 18 -7.11 -1.94 9.85
N ALA A 19 -6.21 -1.06 9.41
CA ALA A 19 -4.79 -1.35 9.29
C ALA A 19 -4.14 -1.66 10.67
N LEU A 20 -4.44 -0.88 11.72
CA LEU A 20 -3.99 -1.15 13.09
C LEU A 20 -4.50 -2.51 13.58
N ARG A 21 -5.74 -2.87 13.24
CA ARG A 21 -6.32 -4.18 13.55
C ARG A 21 -5.61 -5.31 12.79
N ALA A 22 -5.36 -5.15 11.50
CA ALA A 22 -4.64 -6.13 10.68
C ALA A 22 -3.23 -6.40 11.22
N VAL A 23 -2.49 -5.36 11.60
CA VAL A 23 -1.19 -5.49 12.28
C VAL A 23 -1.30 -6.33 13.56
N ARG A 24 -2.31 -6.06 14.40
CA ARG A 24 -2.53 -6.81 15.64
C ARG A 24 -2.85 -8.28 15.38
N ILE A 25 -3.69 -8.56 14.38
CA ILE A 25 -4.08 -9.93 13.99
C ILE A 25 -2.88 -10.72 13.48
N ALA A 26 -1.98 -10.08 12.74
CA ALA A 26 -0.76 -10.70 12.26
C ALA A 26 0.27 -10.99 13.38
N GLY A 27 0.07 -10.46 14.59
CA GLY A 27 0.91 -10.70 15.76
C GLY A 27 1.97 -9.63 16.03
N ALA A 28 1.91 -8.48 15.37
CA ALA A 28 2.75 -7.32 15.64
C ALA A 28 2.08 -6.32 16.60
N GLU A 29 2.87 -5.41 17.16
CA GLU A 29 2.39 -4.30 17.97
C GLU A 29 2.01 -3.12 17.06
N PRO A 30 0.72 -2.75 16.99
CA PRO A 30 0.29 -1.59 16.21
C PRO A 30 0.56 -0.29 16.97
N VAL A 31 1.16 0.68 16.28
CA VAL A 31 1.45 2.03 16.82
C VAL A 31 0.71 3.06 15.98
N SER A 32 -0.14 3.86 16.60
CA SER A 32 -0.82 4.97 15.90
C SER A 32 0.15 6.14 15.74
N LEU A 33 0.25 6.68 14.52
CA LEU A 33 1.11 7.81 14.19
C LEU A 33 0.25 8.98 13.67
N TRP A 34 0.31 10.12 14.37
CA TRP A 34 -0.46 11.29 13.97
C TRP A 34 0.30 12.15 12.96
N HIS A 35 -0.38 12.62 11.90
CA HIS A 35 0.32 13.27 10.78
C HIS A 35 1.13 14.53 11.15
N ARG A 36 0.78 15.22 12.24
CA ARG A 36 1.49 16.43 12.70
C ARG A 36 2.74 16.13 13.52
N ASP A 37 2.91 14.89 13.94
CA ASP A 37 4.02 14.49 14.79
C ASP A 37 5.17 14.00 13.92
N LYS A 38 6.39 14.47 14.20
CA LYS A 38 7.59 14.03 13.48
C LYS A 38 8.16 12.71 14.01
N ASP A 39 7.82 12.37 15.25
CA ASP A 39 8.30 11.17 15.90
C ASP A 39 7.52 9.95 15.37
N LEU A 40 8.25 8.97 14.81
CA LEU A 40 7.68 7.70 14.41
C LEU A 40 7.63 6.69 15.56
N HIS A 41 7.99 7.12 16.77
CA HIS A 41 7.96 6.33 18.00
C HIS A 41 8.74 5.02 17.90
N GLN A 42 9.87 5.01 17.19
CA GLN A 42 10.76 3.85 17.03
C GLN A 42 10.07 2.59 16.47
N VAL A 43 9.15 2.76 15.52
CA VAL A 43 8.55 1.63 14.79
C VAL A 43 9.55 1.01 13.81
N ASP A 44 9.37 -0.27 13.53
CA ASP A 44 10.22 -1.03 12.60
C ASP A 44 9.75 -0.93 11.14
N ALA A 45 8.46 -0.63 10.93
CA ALA A 45 7.83 -0.45 9.62
C ALA A 45 6.64 0.52 9.71
N VAL A 46 6.21 1.07 8.57
CA VAL A 46 5.09 2.03 8.51
C VAL A 46 4.06 1.64 7.45
N VAL A 47 2.78 1.82 7.76
CA VAL A 47 1.65 1.73 6.84
C VAL A 47 1.03 3.11 6.66
N LEU A 48 0.89 3.55 5.41
CA LEU A 48 0.04 4.67 5.01
C LEU A 48 -1.32 4.10 4.61
N ALA A 49 -2.33 4.32 5.45
CA ALA A 49 -3.65 3.71 5.30
C ALA A 49 -4.51 4.36 4.21
N GLY A 50 -5.59 3.68 3.84
CA GLY A 50 -6.58 4.13 2.88
C GLY A 50 -7.54 5.19 3.43
N GLY A 51 -8.25 5.87 2.52
CA GLY A 51 -9.23 6.90 2.85
C GLY A 51 -9.28 8.01 1.79
N PHE A 52 -9.66 9.20 2.22
CA PHE A 52 -9.72 10.42 1.41
C PHE A 52 -8.99 11.52 2.17
N SER A 53 -7.66 11.40 2.33
CA SER A 53 -6.90 12.38 3.10
C SER A 53 -7.10 13.79 2.53
N TYR A 54 -7.47 14.72 3.41
CA TYR A 54 -7.91 16.08 3.07
C TYR A 54 -9.06 16.15 2.05
N GLY A 55 -9.92 15.12 2.01
CA GLY A 55 -11.05 14.99 1.09
C GLY A 55 -10.64 14.85 -0.38
N ASP A 56 -9.37 14.57 -0.65
CA ASP A 56 -8.77 14.57 -2.00
C ASP A 56 -9.03 15.89 -2.78
N TYR A 57 -9.23 17.01 -2.07
CA TYR A 57 -9.74 18.27 -2.64
C TYR A 57 -8.89 18.88 -3.75
N LEU A 58 -7.56 18.74 -3.69
CA LEU A 58 -6.66 19.19 -4.76
C LEU A 58 -6.42 18.06 -5.76
N ARG A 59 -5.87 16.97 -5.24
CA ARG A 59 -5.62 15.68 -5.89
C ARG A 59 -5.37 14.67 -4.79
N ALA A 60 -5.77 13.42 -5.01
CA ALA A 60 -5.70 12.40 -3.97
C ALA A 60 -4.27 12.22 -3.44
N GLY A 61 -4.09 12.31 -2.12
CA GLY A 61 -2.79 12.22 -1.44
C GLY A 61 -1.85 13.43 -1.57
N ALA A 62 -2.14 14.42 -2.43
CA ALA A 62 -1.22 15.50 -2.76
C ALA A 62 -0.97 16.51 -1.62
N ILE A 63 -1.92 16.66 -0.68
CA ILE A 63 -1.75 17.52 0.50
C ILE A 63 -0.97 16.78 1.59
N SER A 64 -1.23 15.48 1.75
CA SER A 64 -0.70 14.65 2.83
C SER A 64 0.82 14.52 2.82
N ARG A 65 1.46 14.53 1.64
CA ARG A 65 2.94 14.51 1.49
C ARG A 65 3.67 15.65 2.22
N PHE A 66 2.98 16.75 2.54
CA PHE A 66 3.56 17.91 3.24
C PHE A 66 3.36 17.85 4.76
N SER A 67 2.76 16.78 5.28
CA SER A 67 2.58 16.63 6.72
C SER A 67 3.91 16.36 7.43
N PRO A 68 4.12 16.88 8.66
CA PRO A 68 5.36 16.68 9.42
C PRO A 68 5.83 15.22 9.53
N VAL A 69 4.92 14.27 9.73
CA VAL A 69 5.27 12.83 9.80
C VAL A 69 5.95 12.33 8.51
N MET A 70 5.57 12.90 7.35
CA MET A 70 6.09 12.49 6.05
C MET A 70 7.54 12.92 5.87
N GLU A 71 7.99 14.00 6.49
CA GLU A 71 9.40 14.42 6.44
C GLU A 71 10.30 13.30 7.00
N THR A 72 10.01 12.87 8.24
CA THR A 72 10.74 11.79 8.90
C THR A 72 10.58 10.45 8.16
N LEU A 73 9.36 10.15 7.71
CA LEU A 73 9.09 8.90 6.98
C LEU A 73 9.86 8.81 5.67
N ILE A 74 9.94 9.89 4.89
CA ILE A 74 10.68 9.92 3.62
C ILE A 74 12.17 9.65 3.86
N GLU A 75 12.76 10.26 4.89
CA GLU A 75 14.17 10.04 5.25
C GLU A 75 14.42 8.57 5.64
N GLN A 76 13.60 8.02 6.54
CA GLN A 76 13.77 6.64 7.01
C GLN A 76 13.45 5.59 5.93
N ALA A 77 12.44 5.84 5.09
CA ALA A 77 12.10 4.96 3.97
C ALA A 77 13.23 4.87 2.94
N LYS A 78 13.92 5.99 2.66
CA LYS A 78 15.12 6.01 1.81
C LYS A 78 16.30 5.32 2.46
N ALA A 79 16.37 5.30 3.79
CA ALA A 79 17.38 4.55 4.55
C ALA A 79 17.07 3.04 4.65
N GLY A 80 15.95 2.57 4.09
CA GLY A 80 15.59 1.15 4.03
C GLY A 80 14.44 0.73 4.93
N MET A 81 13.82 1.65 5.71
CA MET A 81 12.66 1.31 6.52
C MET A 81 11.51 0.80 5.62
N PRO A 82 10.88 -0.34 5.94
CA PRO A 82 9.76 -0.85 5.17
C PRO A 82 8.51 0.04 5.26
N VAL A 83 7.91 0.35 4.11
CA VAL A 83 6.70 1.17 4.02
C VAL A 83 5.66 0.54 3.09
N LEU A 84 4.42 0.41 3.57
CA LEU A 84 3.28 -0.03 2.76
C LEU A 84 2.30 1.13 2.57
N GLY A 85 2.00 1.50 1.33
CA GLY A 85 0.95 2.45 1.00
C GLY A 85 -0.27 1.74 0.43
N ILE A 86 -1.41 1.85 1.12
CA ILE A 86 -2.67 1.20 0.73
C ILE A 86 -3.66 2.23 0.20
N CYS A 87 -4.17 2.04 -1.01
CA CYS A 87 -5.12 2.92 -1.69
C CYS A 87 -4.65 4.40 -1.66
N ASN A 88 -5.20 5.22 -0.77
CA ASN A 88 -4.75 6.60 -0.58
C ASN A 88 -3.28 6.70 -0.15
N GLY A 89 -2.78 5.74 0.63
CA GLY A 89 -1.37 5.61 0.93
C GLY A 89 -0.48 5.43 -0.30
N PHE A 90 -0.92 4.66 -1.31
CA PHE A 90 -0.16 4.51 -2.56
C PHE A 90 -0.13 5.84 -3.33
N GLN A 91 -1.27 6.54 -3.40
CA GLN A 91 -1.31 7.89 -3.99
C GLN A 91 -0.31 8.83 -3.29
N ILE A 92 -0.27 8.83 -1.95
CA ILE A 92 0.70 9.61 -1.16
C ILE A 92 2.15 9.23 -1.50
N LEU A 93 2.47 7.94 -1.64
CA LEU A 93 3.82 7.50 -2.01
C LEU A 93 4.26 8.01 -3.39
N THR A 94 3.35 8.05 -4.36
CA THR A 94 3.64 8.63 -5.68
C THR A 94 3.83 10.15 -5.62
N GLU A 95 2.99 10.85 -4.85
CA GLU A 95 3.10 12.30 -4.63
C GLU A 95 4.36 12.70 -3.87
N ALA A 96 4.84 11.84 -2.96
CA ALA A 96 6.09 12.00 -2.23
C ALA A 96 7.34 11.56 -3.03
N HIS A 97 7.14 11.04 -4.25
CA HIS A 97 8.20 10.48 -5.10
C HIS A 97 9.02 9.36 -4.45
N LEU A 98 8.39 8.62 -3.54
CA LEU A 98 8.94 7.35 -3.02
C LEU A 98 8.65 6.19 -3.97
N LEU A 99 7.60 6.31 -4.78
CA LEU A 99 7.28 5.43 -5.89
C LEU A 99 7.09 6.24 -7.19
N PRO A 100 7.47 5.70 -8.35
CA PRO A 100 7.31 6.38 -9.62
C PRO A 100 5.86 6.32 -10.14
N GLY A 101 5.55 7.18 -11.11
CA GLY A 101 4.22 7.28 -11.73
C GLY A 101 3.26 8.16 -10.93
N ALA A 102 1.98 8.07 -11.26
CA ALA A 102 0.92 8.84 -10.64
C ALA A 102 -0.41 8.06 -10.66
N MET A 103 -1.34 8.50 -9.83
CA MET A 103 -2.71 8.00 -9.80
C MET A 103 -3.67 9.02 -10.39
N LEU A 104 -4.48 8.58 -11.36
CA LEU A 104 -5.51 9.40 -11.99
C LEU A 104 -6.91 8.85 -11.67
N ARG A 105 -7.93 9.65 -11.99
CA ARG A 105 -9.32 9.19 -12.04
C ARG A 105 -9.45 7.93 -12.87
N ASN A 106 -10.29 7.02 -12.39
CA ASN A 106 -10.70 5.85 -13.12
C ASN A 106 -11.20 6.23 -14.52
N ASN A 107 -10.88 5.43 -15.54
CA ASN A 107 -11.20 5.74 -16.94
C ASN A 107 -12.71 5.91 -17.23
N HIS A 108 -13.56 5.30 -16.42
CA HIS A 108 -15.02 5.37 -16.50
C HIS A 108 -15.63 6.39 -15.51
N LEU A 109 -14.78 7.14 -14.79
CA LEU A 109 -15.17 8.28 -13.93
C LEU A 109 -16.18 7.97 -12.82
N HIS A 110 -16.23 6.73 -12.34
CA HIS A 110 -17.03 6.35 -11.17
C HIS A 110 -16.16 5.70 -10.08
N PHE A 111 -16.65 5.82 -8.85
CA PHE A 111 -16.11 5.09 -7.72
C PHE A 111 -16.44 3.61 -7.88
N ILE A 112 -15.45 2.74 -7.72
CA ILE A 112 -15.62 1.29 -7.68
C ILE A 112 -15.54 0.84 -6.24
N CYS A 113 -16.41 -0.08 -5.84
CA CYS A 113 -16.33 -0.87 -4.62
C CYS A 113 -16.66 -2.32 -4.95
N ARG A 114 -15.65 -3.21 -5.00
CA ARG A 114 -15.84 -4.63 -5.31
C ARG A 114 -14.66 -5.45 -4.80
N ASP A 115 -14.84 -6.75 -4.69
CA ASP A 115 -13.70 -7.65 -4.55
C ASP A 115 -12.93 -7.73 -5.86
N GLN A 116 -11.61 -7.78 -5.76
CA GLN A 116 -10.73 -7.82 -6.91
C GLN A 116 -9.71 -8.95 -6.77
N THR A 117 -9.70 -9.84 -7.76
CA THR A 117 -8.65 -10.85 -7.92
C THR A 117 -7.38 -10.16 -8.42
N LEU A 118 -6.25 -10.48 -7.80
CA LEU A 118 -4.92 -10.00 -8.17
C LEU A 118 -3.99 -11.18 -8.38
N ARG A 119 -3.04 -11.04 -9.30
CA ARG A 119 -1.87 -11.90 -9.39
C ARG A 119 -0.71 -11.25 -8.67
N VAL A 120 -0.03 -12.01 -7.82
CA VAL A 120 1.26 -11.63 -7.23
C VAL A 120 2.32 -11.78 -8.31
N GLU A 121 2.92 -10.67 -8.74
CA GLU A 121 3.99 -10.67 -9.76
C GLU A 121 5.38 -10.74 -9.09
N ASN A 122 5.55 -10.02 -7.97
CA ASN A 122 6.80 -10.02 -7.20
C ASN A 122 6.51 -10.39 -5.74
N ALA A 123 7.06 -11.54 -5.32
CA ALA A 123 6.97 -12.05 -3.94
C ALA A 123 8.24 -11.78 -3.11
N GLU A 124 9.21 -11.03 -3.63
CA GLU A 124 10.53 -10.82 -3.01
C GLU A 124 10.65 -9.48 -2.25
N THR A 125 9.56 -8.72 -2.14
CA THR A 125 9.53 -7.45 -1.39
C THR A 125 9.43 -7.67 0.13
N ALA A 126 9.65 -6.60 0.90
CA ALA A 126 9.47 -6.63 2.36
C ALA A 126 8.03 -6.99 2.80
N TRP A 127 7.04 -6.82 1.92
CA TRP A 127 5.61 -6.98 2.23
C TRP A 127 4.95 -8.15 1.51
N THR A 128 5.71 -8.99 0.79
CA THR A 128 5.12 -10.03 -0.08
C THR A 128 5.78 -11.41 0.03
N SER A 129 6.73 -11.59 0.94
CA SER A 129 7.50 -12.82 1.12
C SER A 129 6.71 -14.04 1.57
N ASP A 130 5.50 -13.85 2.08
CA ASP A 130 4.56 -14.94 2.41
C ASP A 130 3.65 -15.35 1.25
N TYR A 131 3.81 -14.72 0.09
CA TYR A 131 3.17 -15.14 -1.14
C TYR A 131 4.14 -15.90 -2.05
N SER A 132 3.60 -16.55 -3.08
CA SER A 132 4.37 -17.09 -4.20
C SER A 132 4.17 -16.24 -5.45
N ALA A 133 5.20 -16.09 -6.28
CA ALA A 133 5.03 -15.49 -7.61
C ALA A 133 4.01 -16.30 -8.43
N GLY A 134 3.07 -15.60 -9.07
CA GLY A 134 1.94 -16.19 -9.77
C GLY A 134 0.75 -16.57 -8.88
N GLN A 135 0.86 -16.47 -7.55
CA GLN A 135 -0.27 -16.71 -6.66
C GLN A 135 -1.41 -15.72 -6.94
N GLU A 136 -2.63 -16.23 -6.94
CA GLU A 136 -3.84 -15.41 -7.02
C GLU A 136 -4.37 -15.12 -5.62
N ILE A 137 -4.63 -13.84 -5.34
CA ILE A 137 -5.25 -13.38 -4.09
C ILE A 137 -6.49 -12.57 -4.39
N ARG A 138 -7.47 -12.58 -3.49
CA ARG A 138 -8.68 -11.78 -3.63
C ARG A 138 -8.83 -10.83 -2.44
N VAL A 139 -8.81 -9.53 -2.73
CA VAL A 139 -8.89 -8.46 -1.73
C VAL A 139 -9.89 -7.38 -2.17
N PRO A 140 -10.54 -6.67 -1.24
CA PRO A 140 -11.44 -5.57 -1.59
C PRO A 140 -10.73 -4.43 -2.34
N LEU A 141 -11.43 -3.79 -3.26
CA LEU A 141 -10.99 -2.60 -3.97
C LEU A 141 -12.05 -1.51 -3.81
N LYS A 142 -11.63 -0.34 -3.32
CA LYS A 142 -12.50 0.84 -3.22
C LYS A 142 -11.77 2.13 -3.60
N ASN A 143 -12.06 2.70 -4.77
CA ASN A 143 -11.41 3.94 -5.23
C ASN A 143 -12.17 4.69 -6.33
N MET A 144 -11.87 5.99 -6.44
CA MET A 144 -12.19 6.86 -7.58
C MET A 144 -10.95 7.23 -8.40
N ASP A 145 -9.82 7.45 -7.71
CA ASP A 145 -8.53 7.84 -8.28
C ASP A 145 -7.53 6.68 -8.22
N GLY A 146 -7.90 5.51 -8.74
CA GLY A 146 -7.09 4.30 -8.66
C GLY A 146 -6.30 3.96 -9.92
N ARG A 147 -6.37 4.80 -10.97
CA ARG A 147 -5.76 4.48 -12.27
C ARG A 147 -4.27 4.80 -12.27
N TYR A 148 -3.43 3.77 -12.12
CA TYR A 148 -1.99 3.92 -12.22
C TYR A 148 -1.55 4.29 -13.64
N THR A 149 -0.74 5.33 -13.74
CA THR A 149 -0.17 5.82 -15.01
C THR A 149 1.29 6.20 -14.82
N ALA A 150 2.09 6.00 -15.86
CA ALA A 150 3.45 6.49 -15.96
C ALA A 150 3.82 6.65 -17.45
N ASP A 151 4.97 7.27 -17.76
CA ASP A 151 5.52 7.26 -19.12
C ASP A 151 6.03 5.86 -19.51
N GLU A 152 6.11 5.58 -20.81
CA GLU A 152 6.49 4.24 -21.31
C GLU A 152 7.85 3.78 -20.80
N ARG A 153 8.83 4.69 -20.69
CA ARG A 153 10.15 4.35 -20.14
C ARG A 153 10.02 3.86 -18.70
N THR A 154 9.28 4.58 -17.87
CA THR A 154 9.04 4.19 -16.47
C THR A 154 8.35 2.84 -16.39
N LEU A 155 7.35 2.59 -17.24
CA LEU A 155 6.67 1.31 -17.29
C LEU A 155 7.61 0.17 -17.71
N ASP A 156 8.45 0.39 -18.72
CA ASP A 156 9.45 -0.60 -19.17
C ASP A 156 10.48 -0.91 -18.09
N GLU A 157 10.96 0.10 -17.37
CA GLU A 157 11.87 -0.10 -16.23
C GLU A 157 11.19 -0.88 -15.09
N LEU A 158 9.92 -0.59 -14.79
CA LEU A 158 9.16 -1.35 -13.79
C LEU A 158 9.02 -2.83 -14.17
N GLU A 159 8.78 -3.14 -15.45
CA GLU A 159 8.69 -4.51 -15.95
C GLU A 159 10.05 -5.21 -15.92
N ALA A 160 11.09 -4.56 -16.47
CA ALA A 160 12.42 -5.14 -16.62
C ALA A 160 13.11 -5.43 -15.28
N GLU A 161 12.86 -4.59 -14.27
CA GLU A 161 13.40 -4.75 -12.92
C GLU A 161 12.51 -5.58 -11.99
N GLY A 162 11.38 -6.11 -12.48
CA GLY A 162 10.44 -6.89 -11.67
C GLY A 162 9.78 -6.08 -10.55
N ARG A 163 9.62 -4.75 -10.72
CA ARG A 163 9.07 -3.84 -9.70
C ARG A 163 7.54 -3.77 -9.73
N VAL A 164 6.87 -4.47 -10.64
CA VAL A 164 5.43 -4.69 -10.58
C VAL A 164 5.17 -5.75 -9.51
N ALA A 165 4.48 -5.38 -8.43
CA ALA A 165 4.20 -6.28 -7.32
C ALA A 165 2.88 -7.05 -7.52
N PHE A 166 1.86 -6.38 -8.06
CA PHE A 166 0.54 -6.95 -8.27
C PHE A 166 -0.08 -6.48 -9.57
N ARG A 167 -0.80 -7.38 -10.24
CA ARG A 167 -1.69 -7.05 -11.37
C ARG A 167 -3.13 -7.43 -11.10
N TYR A 168 -4.03 -6.65 -11.68
CA TYR A 168 -5.44 -6.99 -11.74
C TYR A 168 -5.65 -8.22 -12.64
N LEU A 169 -6.40 -9.20 -12.13
CA LEU A 169 -6.99 -10.27 -12.92
C LEU A 169 -8.49 -10.02 -13.12
N ASP A 170 -9.14 -10.83 -13.96
CA ASP A 170 -10.59 -10.72 -14.22
C ASP A 170 -11.02 -9.32 -14.73
N GLY A 171 -10.11 -8.64 -15.41
CA GLY A 171 -10.31 -7.33 -16.01
C GLY A 171 -9.88 -6.16 -15.11
N ASN A 172 -9.36 -5.14 -15.77
CA ASN A 172 -8.83 -3.93 -15.15
C ASN A 172 -9.96 -2.99 -14.69
N PRO A 173 -10.16 -2.80 -13.36
CA PRO A 173 -11.29 -2.02 -12.84
C PRO A 173 -11.21 -0.53 -13.18
N ASN A 174 -10.00 0.04 -13.14
CA ASN A 174 -9.81 1.50 -13.16
C ASN A 174 -9.12 2.01 -14.44
N GLY A 175 -8.65 1.09 -15.29
CA GLY A 175 -7.92 1.39 -16.51
C GLY A 175 -6.43 1.65 -16.28
N SER A 176 -5.84 1.09 -15.22
CA SER A 176 -4.41 1.23 -14.92
C SER A 176 -3.54 0.69 -16.05
N LEU A 177 -2.44 1.35 -16.38
CA LEU A 177 -1.58 0.88 -17.46
C LEU A 177 -0.95 -0.47 -17.10
N ARG A 178 -0.90 -1.37 -18.09
CA ARG A 178 -0.39 -2.76 -17.96
C ARG A 178 -1.06 -3.56 -16.83
N ASP A 179 -2.31 -3.22 -16.49
CA ASP A 179 -3.09 -3.86 -15.42
C ASP A 179 -2.42 -3.81 -14.04
N ILE A 180 -1.52 -2.84 -13.83
CA ILE A 180 -0.78 -2.68 -12.57
C ILE A 180 -1.74 -2.29 -11.44
N ALA A 181 -1.75 -3.10 -10.38
CA ALA A 181 -2.50 -2.84 -9.15
C ALA A 181 -1.59 -2.35 -7.99
N GLY A 182 -0.30 -2.69 -8.06
CA GLY A 182 0.70 -2.28 -7.08
C GLY A 182 2.13 -2.45 -7.59
N ILE A 183 3.03 -1.63 -7.07
CA ILE A 183 4.46 -1.61 -7.44
C ILE A 183 5.33 -1.51 -6.20
N THR A 184 6.63 -1.75 -6.37
CA THR A 184 7.65 -1.54 -5.34
C THR A 184 8.76 -0.62 -5.83
N ASN A 185 9.54 -0.04 -4.90
CA ASN A 185 10.76 0.67 -5.25
C ASN A 185 11.89 -0.32 -5.60
N ALA A 186 13.00 0.18 -6.14
CA ALA A 186 14.13 -0.68 -6.54
C ALA A 186 14.76 -1.47 -5.38
N ALA A 187 14.67 -0.98 -4.15
CA ALA A 187 15.18 -1.68 -2.96
C ALA A 187 14.19 -2.70 -2.36
N GLY A 188 12.93 -2.75 -2.84
CA GLY A 188 11.91 -3.70 -2.38
C GLY A 188 11.33 -3.41 -1.00
N ASN A 189 11.71 -2.32 -0.32
CA ASN A 189 11.22 -1.99 1.02
C ASN A 189 9.94 -1.14 1.00
N ILE A 190 9.67 -0.42 -0.08
CA ILE A 190 8.48 0.42 -0.24
C ILE A 190 7.54 -0.25 -1.22
N VAL A 191 6.30 -0.54 -0.82
CA VAL A 191 5.27 -1.15 -1.65
C VAL A 191 4.03 -0.28 -1.65
N GLY A 192 3.50 0.00 -2.84
CA GLY A 192 2.22 0.67 -3.04
C GLY A 192 1.20 -0.30 -3.63
N LEU A 193 -0.02 -0.31 -3.11
CA LEU A 193 -1.10 -1.18 -3.55
C LEU A 193 -2.43 -0.42 -3.52
N MET A 194 -3.20 -0.46 -4.61
CA MET A 194 -4.52 0.18 -4.66
C MET A 194 -5.63 -0.60 -3.93
N PRO A 195 -5.73 -1.93 -4.09
CA PRO A 195 -6.62 -2.76 -3.27
C PRO A 195 -6.29 -2.72 -1.77
N HIS A 196 -7.24 -3.14 -0.93
CA HIS A 196 -7.22 -3.05 0.54
C HIS A 196 -6.98 -4.42 1.20
N PRO A 197 -5.72 -4.85 1.39
CA PRO A 197 -5.42 -6.14 2.02
C PRO A 197 -5.83 -6.19 3.50
N GLU A 198 -5.87 -5.05 4.19
CA GLU A 198 -6.31 -4.92 5.58
C GLU A 198 -7.78 -5.32 5.77
N HIS A 199 -8.61 -5.27 4.72
CA HIS A 199 -10.00 -5.74 4.76
C HIS A 199 -10.16 -7.24 4.47
N ALA A 200 -9.07 -7.96 4.21
CA ALA A 200 -9.07 -9.39 3.90
C ALA A 200 -8.14 -10.17 4.85
N VAL A 201 -8.20 -9.86 6.15
CA VAL A 201 -7.36 -10.49 7.20
C VAL A 201 -8.14 -11.42 8.13
N GLU A 202 -9.47 -11.45 8.05
CA GLU A 202 -10.35 -12.30 8.85
C GLU A 202 -11.40 -12.97 7.95
N PRO A 203 -11.79 -14.23 8.22
CA PRO A 203 -12.72 -14.98 7.38
C PRO A 203 -14.18 -14.47 7.45
N LEU A 204 -14.51 -13.61 8.43
CA LEU A 204 -15.87 -13.09 8.62
C LEU A 204 -16.13 -11.75 7.93
N ILE A 205 -15.11 -11.12 7.33
CA ILE A 205 -15.18 -9.81 6.68
C ILE A 205 -14.56 -9.87 5.27
N GLY A 206 -14.78 -8.81 4.49
CA GLY A 206 -14.20 -8.67 3.15
C GLY A 206 -14.65 -9.79 2.21
N THR A 207 -13.68 -10.57 1.73
CA THR A 207 -13.86 -11.60 0.71
C THR A 207 -14.25 -12.98 1.28
N GLY A 208 -14.40 -13.08 2.61
CA GLY A 208 -14.56 -14.36 3.31
C GLY A 208 -13.26 -15.18 3.36
N ARG A 209 -12.13 -14.56 3.01
CA ARG A 209 -10.78 -15.15 2.98
C ARG A 209 -9.81 -14.27 3.75
N THR A 210 -8.65 -14.81 4.08
CA THR A 210 -7.57 -14.11 4.77
C THR A 210 -6.40 -13.78 3.84
N ASP A 211 -6.68 -13.61 2.54
CA ASP A 211 -5.65 -13.46 1.51
C ASP A 211 -4.80 -12.19 1.69
N GLY A 212 -5.29 -11.18 2.42
CA GLY A 212 -4.54 -9.96 2.73
C GLY A 212 -3.63 -10.07 3.96
N LEU A 213 -3.78 -11.12 4.78
CA LEU A 213 -2.96 -11.32 5.98
C LEU A 213 -1.47 -11.49 5.65
N GLY A 214 -1.17 -12.06 4.47
CA GLY A 214 0.20 -12.30 4.01
C GLY A 214 1.06 -11.05 3.94
N PHE A 215 0.47 -9.86 3.73
CA PHE A 215 1.22 -8.59 3.74
C PHE A 215 1.87 -8.33 5.10
N PHE A 216 1.09 -8.51 6.16
CA PHE A 216 1.49 -8.20 7.53
C PHE A 216 2.37 -9.30 8.12
N THR A 217 2.16 -10.56 7.75
CA THR A 217 3.04 -11.66 8.20
C THR A 217 4.38 -11.65 7.46
N SER A 218 4.42 -11.22 6.19
CA SER A 218 5.65 -11.03 5.41
C SER A 218 6.64 -10.09 6.11
N ILE A 219 6.15 -8.91 6.54
CA ILE A 219 7.00 -7.90 7.17
C ILE A 219 7.52 -8.36 8.53
N ILE A 220 6.69 -9.05 9.32
CA ILE A 220 7.10 -9.62 10.61
C ILE A 220 8.23 -10.63 10.40
N LYS A 221 8.06 -11.58 9.46
CA LYS A 221 9.10 -12.56 9.14
C LYS A 221 10.38 -11.90 8.64
N LYS A 222 10.26 -10.86 7.80
CA LYS A 222 11.42 -10.14 7.28
C LYS A 222 12.22 -9.47 8.41
N LEU A 223 11.54 -8.83 9.36
CA LEU A 223 12.17 -8.12 10.47
C LEU A 223 12.72 -9.06 11.57
N VAL A 224 12.13 -10.24 11.75
CA VAL A 224 12.67 -11.26 12.67
C VAL A 224 13.94 -11.91 12.12
N ASN A 225 14.10 -11.97 10.79
CA ASN A 225 15.24 -12.59 10.12
C ASN A 225 16.35 -11.59 9.71
N ALA A 226 16.17 -10.30 9.98
CA ALA A 226 17.14 -9.23 9.69
C ALA A 226 18.11 -9.02 10.87
#